data_AF-A0A9D9VFQ1-F1
#
_entry.id   AF-A0A9D9VFQ1-F1
#
_cell.length_a   1.000
_cell.length_b   1.000
_cell.length_c   1.000
_cell.angle_alpha   90.00
_cell.angle_beta   90.00
_cell.angle_gamma   90.00
#
_symmetry.space_group_name_H-M   'P 1'
#
loop_
_entity.id
_entity.type
_entity.pdbx_description
1 polymer ?
#
loop_
_entity_poly.entity_id
_entity_poly.type
_entity_poly.pdbx_seq_one_letter_code
_entity_poly.pdbx_strand_id
1 'polypeptide(L)' 'GIQVCGGKGVIEIQAPKPPKGGAVKFTAHIYNVSGMLVRTLPLQGTEGQVAVPAGIYIVRIGNAIEKVVVR' A
#
# COMPACT_ATOMS: atom_id res chain seq x y z
N GLY A 1 12.40 -2.12 -0.35
CA GLY A 1 11.20 -2.10 -1.20
C GLY A 1 9.96 -2.19 -0.32
N ILE A 2 8.78 -2.05 -0.90
CA ILE A 2 7.49 -2.38 -0.25
C ILE A 2 6.95 -3.64 -0.93
N GLN A 3 6.17 -4.43 -0.20
CA GLN A 3 5.47 -5.57 -0.78
C GLN A 3 3.98 -5.28 -0.80
N VAL A 4 3.35 -5.58 -1.93
CA VAL A 4 1.92 -5.33 -2.13
C VAL A 4 1.29 -6.56 -2.78
N CYS A 5 0.23 -7.08 -2.16
CA CYS A 5 -0.52 -8.21 -2.67
C CYS A 5 -1.97 -7.77 -2.92
N GLY A 6 -2.52 -8.15 -4.08
CA GLY A 6 -3.90 -7.88 -4.44
C GLY A 6 -4.69 -9.17 -4.54
N GLY A 7 -5.79 -9.27 -3.80
CA GLY A 7 -6.68 -10.42 -3.87
C GLY A 7 -7.96 -10.23 -3.07
N LYS A 8 -9.07 -10.78 -3.58
CA LYS A 8 -10.40 -10.74 -2.94
C LYS A 8 -10.89 -9.31 -2.69
N GLY A 9 -10.60 -8.38 -3.60
CA GLY A 9 -10.98 -6.96 -3.43
C GLY A 9 -10.18 -6.22 -2.34
N VAL A 10 -9.04 -6.75 -1.91
CA VAL A 10 -8.18 -6.14 -0.88
C VAL A 10 -6.77 -5.94 -1.41
N ILE A 11 -6.16 -4.81 -1.02
CA ILE A 11 -4.72 -4.58 -1.13
C ILE A 11 -4.12 -4.78 0.26
N GLU A 12 -3.20 -5.73 0.38
CA GLU A 12 -2.36 -5.93 1.56
C GLU A 12 -1.00 -5.28 1.32
N ILE A 13 -0.52 -4.51 2.30
CA ILE A 13 0.68 -3.70 2.18
C ILE A 13 1.62 -4.04 3.32
N GLN A 14 2.87 -4.34 2.97
CA GLN A 14 3.95 -4.54 3.93
C GLN A 14 5.10 -3.56 3.63
N ALA A 15 5.31 -2.62 4.55
CA ALA A 15 6.39 -1.66 4.55
C ALA A 15 7.69 -2.28 5.10
N PRO A 16 8.87 -1.78 4.70
CA PRO A 16 10.14 -2.29 5.20
C PRO A 16 10.25 -2.12 6.72
N LYS A 17 10.74 -3.16 7.40
CA LYS A 17 11.00 -3.12 8.83
C LYS A 17 12.05 -2.05 9.16
N PRO A 18 11.80 -1.19 10.16
CA PRO A 18 12.78 -0.20 10.57
C PRO A 18 14.03 -0.87 11.15
N PRO A 19 15.23 -0.29 10.94
CA PRO A 19 16.50 -0.90 11.34
C PRO A 19 16.74 -0.95 12.86
N LYS A 20 16.02 -0.16 13.67
CA LYS A 20 15.98 -0.25 15.14
C LYS A 20 14.56 0.04 15.61
N GLY A 21 14.06 -0.69 16.60
CA GLY A 21 12.66 -0.73 17.07
C GLY A 21 12.09 0.60 17.58
N GLY A 22 11.87 1.54 16.68
CA GLY A 22 11.06 2.73 16.85
C GLY A 22 9.71 2.56 16.17
N ALA A 23 8.67 3.17 16.73
CA ALA A 23 7.37 3.25 16.09
C ALA A 23 7.48 4.07 14.80
N VAL A 24 7.47 3.41 13.64
CA VAL A 24 7.45 4.09 12.35
C VAL A 24 6.02 4.18 11.86
N LYS A 25 5.59 5.41 11.56
CA LYS A 25 4.31 5.68 10.91
C LYS A 25 4.54 5.79 9.42
N PHE A 26 4.08 4.79 8.68
CA PHE A 26 4.04 4.85 7.22
C PHE A 26 2.64 5.24 6.76
N THR A 27 2.56 5.96 5.65
CA THR A 27 1.30 6.26 4.97
C THR A 27 1.39 5.77 3.54
N ALA A 28 0.48 4.86 3.18
CA ALA A 28 0.31 4.38 1.83
C ALA A 28 -0.68 5.27 1.08
N HIS A 29 -0.28 5.73 -0.10
CA HIS A 29 -1.13 6.39 -1.07
C HIS A 29 -1.42 5.42 -2.19
N ILE A 30 -2.70 5.16 -2.47
CA ILE A 30 -3.12 4.24 -3.51
C ILE A 30 -3.76 5.04 -4.64
N TYR A 31 -3.22 4.87 -5.84
CA TYR A 31 -3.68 5.52 -7.05
C TYR A 31 -4.27 4.48 -8.00
N ASN A 32 -5.26 4.85 -8.79
CA ASN A 32 -5.68 4.04 -9.93
C ASN A 32 -4.74 4.24 -11.14
N VAL A 33 -4.97 3.49 -12.22
CA VAL A 33 -4.14 3.58 -13.45
C VAL A 33 -4.16 4.95 -14.14
N SER A 34 -5.21 5.75 -13.91
CA SER A 34 -5.29 7.12 -14.42
C SER A 34 -4.45 8.11 -13.61
N GLY A 35 -3.78 7.65 -12.53
CA GLY A 35 -2.99 8.48 -11.63
C GLY A 35 -3.79 9.20 -10.55
N MET A 36 -5.10 8.91 -10.42
CA MET A 36 -5.95 9.53 -9.40
C MET A 36 -5.77 8.85 -8.05
N LEU A 37 -5.56 9.63 -6.99
CA LEU A 37 -5.50 9.12 -5.61
C LEU A 37 -6.89 8.63 -5.18
N VAL A 38 -7.01 7.33 -4.91
CA VAL A 38 -8.29 6.69 -4.55
C VAL A 38 -8.38 6.37 -3.06
N ARG A 39 -7.25 6.14 -2.38
CA ARG A 39 -7.19 5.85 -0.94
C ARG A 39 -5.90 6.38 -0.33
N THR A 40 -6.00 6.80 0.93
CA THR A 40 -4.87 7.07 1.82
C THR A 40 -5.01 6.16 3.02
N LEU A 41 -4.00 5.34 3.31
CA LEU A 41 -4.01 4.37 4.39
C LEU A 41 -2.82 4.62 5.33
N PRO A 42 -3.05 5.09 6.57
CA PRO A 42 -2.03 5.03 7.60
C PRO A 42 -1.81 3.57 8.01
N LEU A 43 -0.54 3.11 7.97
CA LEU A 43 -0.16 1.75 8.35
C LEU A 43 0.01 1.66 9.87
N GLN A 44 -0.39 0.52 10.44
CA GLN A 44 -0.12 0.20 11.85
C GLN A 44 1.22 -0.54 11.93
N GLY A 45 2.29 0.19 12.26
CA GLY A 45 3.64 -0.33 12.16
C GLY A 45 4.02 -0.53 10.69
N THR A 46 4.31 -1.76 10.29
CA THR A 46 4.74 -2.10 8.92
C THR A 46 3.62 -2.66 8.05
N GLU A 47 2.40 -2.81 8.55
CA GLU A 47 1.33 -3.53 7.86
C GLU A 47 0.07 -2.70 7.74
N GLY A 48 -0.71 -2.99 6.69
CA GLY A 48 -2.04 -2.44 6.53
C GLY A 48 -2.78 -3.09 5.36
N GLN A 49 -4.10 -2.97 5.43
CA GLN A 49 -5.01 -3.52 4.45
C GLN A 49 -6.08 -2.50 4.09
N VAL A 50 -6.51 -2.52 2.83
CA VAL A 50 -7.56 -1.63 2.35
C VAL A 50 -8.39 -2.30 1.26
N ALA A 51 -9.70 -2.21 1.40
CA ALA A 51 -10.64 -2.69 0.41
C ALA A 51 -10.72 -1.71 -0.78
N VAL A 52 -10.62 -2.25 -1.99
CA VAL A 52 -10.74 -1.52 -3.25
C VAL A 52 -11.48 -2.37 -4.28
N PRO A 53 -12.17 -1.76 -5.25
CA PRO A 53 -12.73 -2.49 -6.38
C PRO A 53 -11.66 -3.29 -7.14
N ALA A 54 -12.05 -4.36 -7.83
CA ALA A 54 -11.14 -5.07 -8.73
C ALA A 54 -10.58 -4.11 -9.79
N GLY A 55 -9.28 -4.24 -10.08
CA GLY A 55 -8.59 -3.30 -10.95
C GLY A 55 -7.09 -3.26 -10.71
N ILE A 56 -6.43 -2.33 -11.39
CA ILE A 56 -4.99 -2.10 -11.27
C ILE A 56 -4.77 -0.82 -10.47
N TYR A 57 -3.86 -0.91 -9.50
CA TYR A 57 -3.50 0.20 -8.63
C TYR A 57 -1.99 0.38 -8.52
N ILE A 58 -1.59 1.60 -8.20
CA ILE A 58 -0.23 1.97 -7.83
C ILE A 58 -0.24 2.33 -6.36
N VAL A 59 0.58 1.65 -5.56
CA VAL A 59 0.75 1.91 -4.13
C VAL A 59 2.08 2.61 -3.92
N ARG A 60 2.05 3.74 -3.20
CA ARG A 60 3.23 4.53 -2.86
C ARG A 60 3.36 4.70 -1.36
N ILE A 61 4.55 4.42 -0.83
CA ILE A 61 4.95 4.77 0.55
C ILE A 61 6.28 5.50 0.47
N GLY A 62 6.28 6.80 0.80
CA GLY A 62 7.47 7.66 0.62
C GLY A 62 7.97 7.64 -0.83
N ASN A 63 9.14 7.06 -1.05
CA ASN A 63 9.77 6.90 -2.38
C ASN A 63 9.57 5.50 -2.98
N ALA A 64 9.02 4.55 -2.22
CA ALA A 64 8.74 3.20 -2.73
C ALA A 64 7.41 3.20 -3.48
N ILE A 65 7.39 2.59 -4.66
CA ILE A 65 6.23 2.50 -5.54
C ILE A 65 6.11 1.05 -6.01
N GLU A 66 4.91 0.49 -5.93
CA GLU A 66 4.59 -0.86 -6.43
C GLU A 66 3.26 -0.86 -7.17
N LYS A 67 3.16 -1.71 -8.19
CA LYS A 67 1.92 -1.94 -8.94
C LYS A 67 1.24 -3.20 -8.41
N VAL A 68 -0.06 -3.13 -8.18
CA VAL A 68 -0.86 -4.27 -7.73
C VAL A 68 -2.08 -4.47 -8.63
N VAL A 69 -2.39 -5.74 -8.92
CA VAL A 69 -3.63 -6.15 -9.58
C VAL A 69 -4.53 -6.76 -8.52
N VAL A 70 -5.73 -6.20 -8.34
CA VAL A 70 -6.74 -6.71 -7.41
C VAL A 70 -7.80 -7.44 -8.22
N ARG A 71 -8.05 -8.70 -7.82
CA ARG A 71 -9.07 -9.57 -8.40
C ARG A 71 -10.20 -9.79 -7.41
#